data_AF-A0A2V7XDF4-F1
#
_entry.id   AF-A0A2V7XDF4-F1
#
_cell.length_a   1.000
_cell.length_b   1.000
_cell.length_c   1.000
_cell.angle_alpha   90.00
_cell.angle_beta   90.00
_cell.angle_gamma   90.00
#
_symmetry.space_group_name_H-M   'P 1'
#
loop_
_entity.id
_entity.type
_entity.pdbx_description
1 polymer ?
#
loop_
_entity_poly.entity_id
_entity_poly.type
_entity_poly.pdbx_seq_one_letter_code
_entity_poly.pdbx_strand_id
1 'polypeptide(L)' 'MSEANGSPGQKAGRQSVSLRALFKLHVAANKPLELDFPSGKVVMSVAEMITALKDDEAAERSRNQP' A
#
# COMPACT_ATOMS: atom_id res chain seq x y z
N MET A 1 4.26 -46.38 -15.91
CA MET A 1 5.03 -45.19 -15.50
C MET A 1 4.33 -44.01 -16.13
N SER A 2 3.59 -43.21 -15.35
CA SER A 2 2.88 -42.04 -15.88
C SER A 2 3.45 -40.80 -15.22
N GLU A 3 4.03 -39.95 -16.05
CA GLU A 3 4.49 -38.61 -15.69
C GLU A 3 3.27 -37.72 -15.43
N ALA A 4 3.19 -37.14 -14.23
CA ALA A 4 2.27 -36.05 -13.94
C ALA A 4 3.07 -34.75 -13.90
N ASN A 5 2.98 -34.04 -15.02
CA ASN A 5 3.43 -32.69 -15.25
C ASN A 5 2.69 -31.74 -14.28
N GLY A 6 3.34 -31.42 -13.16
CA GLY A 6 2.86 -30.45 -12.18
C GLY A 6 3.23 -29.03 -12.61
N SER A 7 2.20 -28.27 -12.95
CA SER A 7 2.19 -26.87 -13.39
C SER A 7 3.19 -25.94 -12.68
N PRO A 8 3.76 -24.93 -13.37
CA PRO A 8 4.72 -24.01 -12.78
C PRO A 8 4.01 -23.24 -11.65
N GLY A 9 4.50 -23.41 -10.43
CA GLY A 9 4.13 -22.57 -9.31
C GLY A 9 4.48 -21.12 -9.62
N GLN A 10 3.54 -20.37 -10.20
CA GLN A 10 3.52 -18.93 -10.10
C GLN A 10 3.28 -18.60 -8.63
N LYS A 11 4.36 -18.59 -7.85
CA LYS A 11 4.47 -17.73 -6.69
C LYS A 11 4.28 -16.32 -7.24
N ALA A 12 3.03 -15.87 -7.29
CA ALA A 12 2.72 -14.45 -7.37
C ALA A 12 3.43 -13.83 -6.17
N GLY A 13 4.64 -13.32 -6.40
CA GLY A 13 5.40 -12.61 -5.40
C GLY A 13 4.51 -11.46 -4.98
N ARG A 14 3.89 -11.59 -3.80
CA ARG A 14 3.12 -10.53 -3.17
C ARG A 14 4.08 -9.36 -2.99
N GLN A 15 4.13 -8.48 -3.98
CA GLN A 15 4.87 -7.24 -3.89
C GLN A 15 4.18 -6.42 -2.82
N SER A 16 4.78 -6.34 -1.64
CA SER A 16 4.34 -5.45 -0.59
C SER A 16 4.73 -4.03 -0.99
N VAL A 17 3.73 -3.20 -1.27
CA VAL A 17 3.90 -1.76 -1.42
C VAL A 17 3.62 -1.09 -0.09
N SER A 18 4.40 -0.08 0.28
CA SER A 18 4.12 0.68 1.50
C SER A 18 2.89 1.55 1.30
N LEU A 19 2.07 1.70 2.35
CA LEU A 19 0.93 2.62 2.34
C LEU A 19 1.36 4.05 1.98
N ARG A 20 2.52 4.47 2.46
CA ARG A 20 3.13 5.75 2.10
C ARG A 20 3.36 5.92 0.60
N ALA A 21 3.88 4.89 -0.08
CA ALA A 21 4.08 4.93 -1.54
C ALA A 21 2.74 5.00 -2.29
N LEU A 22 1.74 4.25 -1.81
CA LEU A 22 0.38 4.31 -2.37
C LEU A 22 -0.23 5.70 -2.21
N PHE A 23 -0.11 6.32 -1.04
CA PHE A 23 -0.63 7.67 -0.79
C PHE A 23 0.02 8.69 -1.73
N LYS A 24 1.36 8.65 -1.87
CA LYS A 24 2.09 9.54 -2.80
C LYS A 24 1.60 9.39 -4.24
N LEU A 25 1.40 8.15 -4.71
CA LEU A 25 0.91 7.87 -6.06
C LEU A 25 -0.50 8.44 -6.30
N HIS A 26 -1.43 8.23 -5.36
CA HIS A 26 -2.83 8.64 -5.50
C HIS A 26 -3.01 10.15 -5.34
N VAL A 27 -2.25 10.79 -4.44
CA VAL A 27 -2.20 12.25 -4.30
C VAL A 27 -1.68 12.88 -5.59
N ALA A 28 -0.60 12.34 -6.19
CA ALA A 28 -0.07 12.84 -7.47
C ALA A 28 -1.09 12.69 -8.62
N ALA A 29 -1.91 11.64 -8.58
CA ALA A 29 -3.00 11.42 -9.54
C ALA A 29 -4.28 12.23 -9.22
N ASN A 30 -4.32 12.95 -8.10
CA ASN A 30 -5.50 13.64 -7.56
C ASN A 30 -6.75 12.71 -7.49
N LYS A 31 -6.55 11.49 -7.00
CA LYS A 31 -7.60 10.47 -6.86
C LYS A 31 -7.68 9.96 -5.42
N PRO A 32 -8.88 9.59 -4.92
CA PRO A 32 -8.99 8.90 -3.64
C PRO A 32 -8.30 7.53 -3.71
N LEU A 33 -7.87 7.03 -2.55
CA LEU A 33 -7.40 5.67 -2.40
C LEU A 33 -8.54 4.78 -1.92
N GLU A 34 -8.72 3.65 -2.58
CA GLU A 34 -9.70 2.63 -2.22
C GLU A 34 -8.97 1.35 -1.83
N LEU A 35 -9.26 0.82 -0.65
CA LEU A 35 -8.69 -0.42 -0.14
C LEU A 35 -9.81 -1.39 0.22
N ASP A 36 -9.80 -2.56 -0.41
CA ASP A 36 -10.75 -3.63 -0.12
C ASP A 36 -10.15 -4.57 0.94
N PHE A 37 -10.79 -4.62 2.11
CA PHE A 37 -10.47 -5.57 3.18
C PHE A 37 -11.58 -6.62 3.31
N PRO A 38 -11.30 -7.80 3.89
CA PRO A 38 -12.34 -8.79 4.19
C PRO A 38 -13.47 -8.26 5.08
N SER A 39 -13.16 -7.27 5.93
CA SER A 39 -14.10 -6.59 6.81
C SER A 39 -14.92 -5.49 6.13
N GLY A 40 -14.58 -5.13 4.89
CA GLY A 40 -15.23 -4.07 4.13
C GLY A 40 -14.25 -3.17 3.38
N LYS A 41 -14.82 -2.27 2.59
CA LYS A 41 -14.07 -1.29 1.79
C LYS A 41 -13.79 -0.04 2.60
N VAL A 42 -12.55 0.46 2.51
CA VAL A 42 -12.12 1.74 3.08
C VAL A 42 -11.78 2.68 1.93
N VAL A 43 -12.30 3.90 1.98
CA VAL A 43 -12.00 4.96 1.02
C VAL A 43 -11.36 6.11 1.76
N MET A 44 -10.19 6.54 1.30
CA MET A 44 -9.48 7.71 1.81
C MET A 44 -9.43 8.81 0.75
N SER A 45 -9.80 10.02 1.16
CA SER A 45 -9.69 11.21 0.32
C SER A 45 -8.24 11.67 0.14
N VAL A 46 -8.00 12.47 -0.90
CA VAL A 46 -6.70 13.09 -1.15
C VAL A 46 -6.25 13.96 0.03
N ALA A 47 -7.17 14.70 0.66
CA ALA A 47 -6.86 15.53 1.82
C ALA A 47 -6.40 14.69 3.02
N GLU A 48 -7.08 13.57 3.29
CA GLU A 48 -6.69 12.64 4.36
C GLU A 48 -5.32 12.01 4.08
N MET A 49 -5.04 11.63 2.84
CA MET A 49 -3.73 11.10 2.45
C MET A 49 -2.61 12.13 2.64
N ILE A 50 -2.83 13.39 2.28
CA ILE A 50 -1.84 14.47 2.49
C ILE A 50 -1.59 14.66 3.99
N THR A 51 -2.64 14.68 4.81
CA THR A 51 -2.50 14.81 6.27
C THR A 51 -1.71 13.63 6.85
N ALA A 52 -2.05 12.39 6.45
CA ALA A 52 -1.34 11.20 6.90
C ALA A 52 0.13 11.18 6.49
N LEU A 53 0.46 11.64 5.27
CA LEU A 53 1.85 11.76 4.82
C LEU A 53 2.66 12.80 5.63
N LYS A 54 2.03 13.89 6.05
CA LYS A 54 2.68 14.92 6.87
C LYS A 54 2.92 14.44 8.30
N ASP A 55 1.95 13.72 8.86
CA ASP A 55 2.05 13.14 10.20
C ASP A 55 3.15 12.08 10.28
N ASP A 56 3.21 11.18 9.29
CA ASP A 56 4.28 10.18 9.15
C ASP A 56 5.67 10.85 9.08
N GLU A 57 5.82 11.92 8.31
CA GLU A 57 7.07 12.68 8.25
C GLU A 57 7.43 13.37 9.57
N ALA A 58 6.44 13.85 10.32
CA ALA A 58 6.65 14.47 11.63
C ALA A 58 7.05 13.42 12.69
N ALA A 59 6.44 12.23 12.64
CA ALA A 59 6.77 11.11 13.49
C ALA A 59 8.19 10.58 13.20
N GLU A 60 8.55 10.39 11.92
CA GLU A 60 9.88 9.95 11.52
C GLU A 60 10.98 10.97 11.87
N ARG A 61 10.69 12.27 11.77
CA ARG A 61 11.60 13.32 12.25
C ARG A 61 11.79 13.28 13.76
N SER A 62 10.72 13.05 14.52
CA SER A 62 10.78 12.96 15.98
C SER A 62 11.54 11.73 16.44
N ARG A 63 11.45 10.62 15.70
CA ARG A 63 12.13 9.36 16.03
C ARG A 63 13.62 9.34 15.67
N ASN A 64 14.04 10.20 14.74
CA ASN A 64 15.42 10.36 14.30
C ASN A 64 16.14 11.57 14.94
N GLN A 65 15.53 12.21 15.95
CA GLN A 65 16.27 13.15 16.81
C GLN A 65 17.01 12.35 17.90
N PRO A 66 18.31 12.60 18.13
CA PRO A 66 19.11 11.93 19.15
C PRO A 66 18.65 12.22 20.58
#